data_AF-A4JWB8-F1
#
_entry.id   AF-A4JWB8-F1
#
_cell.length_a   1.000
_cell.length_b   1.000
_cell.length_c   1.000
_cell.angle_alpha   90.00
_cell.angle_beta   90.00
_cell.angle_gamma   90.00
#
_symmetry.space_group_name_H-M   'P 1'
#
loop_
_entity.id
_entity.type
_entity.pdbx_description
1 polymer ?
#
loop_
_entity_poly.entity_id
_entity_poly.type
_entity_poly.pdbx_seq_one_letter_code
_entity_poly.pdbx_strand_id
1 'polypeptide(L)'
;MATRSKAPVAASGRRAGKTTAQKEEIAQANAKGQTVEVRGPGGSTIHEPGKAPRKVARKAPADKPQAKGAPAAKKPARKADKAPSNGKVAADGKLLPKAPDTVATPEVKRPVGRPSVYRPEFCDALIAFFRIEVERTEAVVVPDPSSEGGTKTEMVKVLNTFPTLERFADSIDVTRQTLYDWAHATVDTPDGPTLRHPEFSYAYARARDLQAALLQEGGMAGAYESRFATLATKNLIGWRDQIEQVVDQTITAVNTTDLDAIYEKARERSKQAEEEAKARAAAAGVEGMENGGVGA
;
A
#
# COMPACT_ATOMS: atom_id res chain seq x y z
N MET A 1 53.81 35.56 -20.08
CA MET A 1 52.71 36.13 -20.87
C MET A 1 52.15 35.05 -21.79
N ALA A 2 50.94 34.56 -21.50
CA ALA A 2 50.04 33.90 -22.46
C ALA A 2 48.71 33.63 -21.73
N THR A 3 47.79 34.58 -21.81
CA THR A 3 46.43 34.49 -21.29
C THR A 3 45.60 33.58 -22.19
N ARG A 4 45.08 32.46 -21.65
CA ARG A 4 44.01 31.69 -22.30
C ARG A 4 42.69 31.88 -21.55
N SER A 5 41.81 32.62 -22.22
CA SER A 5 40.41 32.83 -21.91
C SER A 5 39.67 31.50 -21.72
N LYS A 6 38.93 31.36 -20.63
CA LYS A 6 38.10 30.20 -20.30
C LYS A 6 36.64 30.61 -20.53
N ALA A 7 36.01 30.06 -21.57
CA ALA A 7 34.58 30.21 -21.82
C ALA A 7 33.74 29.43 -20.77
N PRO A 8 32.56 29.92 -20.37
CA PRO A 8 31.70 29.21 -19.44
C PRO A 8 30.97 28.05 -20.12
N VAL A 9 31.12 26.85 -19.55
CA VAL A 9 30.38 25.64 -19.93
C VAL A 9 28.95 25.76 -19.43
N ALA A 10 28.00 25.61 -20.37
CA ALA A 10 26.57 25.62 -20.12
C ALA A 10 26.16 24.51 -19.15
N ALA A 11 25.52 24.88 -18.05
CA ALA A 11 24.91 23.96 -17.10
C ALA A 11 23.68 23.28 -17.72
N SER A 12 23.77 21.96 -17.88
CA SER A 12 22.67 21.06 -18.19
C SER A 12 21.51 21.23 -17.18
N GLY A 13 20.31 21.42 -17.71
CA GLY A 13 19.13 21.90 -17.00
C GLY A 13 18.58 20.92 -15.97
N ARG A 14 18.66 21.30 -14.69
CA ARG A 14 17.87 20.70 -13.62
C ARG A 14 16.39 20.99 -13.87
N ARG A 15 15.58 19.93 -13.92
CA ARG A 15 14.11 19.97 -13.99
C ARG A 15 13.51 20.40 -12.63
N ALA A 16 13.82 21.61 -12.20
CA ALA A 16 13.20 22.27 -11.06
C ALA A 16 12.52 23.54 -11.59
N GLY A 17 11.20 23.64 -11.53
CA GLY A 17 10.55 24.93 -11.83
C GLY A 17 9.10 24.93 -12.28
N LYS A 18 8.48 23.79 -12.63
CA LYS A 18 7.11 23.86 -13.18
C LYS A 18 6.01 24.11 -12.14
N THR A 19 6.23 23.84 -10.86
CA THR A 19 5.19 24.01 -9.82
C THR A 19 5.39 25.25 -8.94
N THR A 20 6.61 25.75 -8.78
CA THR A 20 6.88 26.91 -7.91
C THR A 20 6.49 28.21 -8.59
N ALA A 21 6.85 28.39 -9.87
CA ALA A 21 6.49 29.57 -10.64
C ALA A 21 4.97 29.74 -10.79
N GLN A 22 4.23 28.64 -11.04
CA GLN A 22 2.77 28.69 -11.14
C GLN A 22 2.10 29.03 -9.80
N LYS A 23 2.69 28.59 -8.67
CA LYS A 23 2.18 28.94 -7.34
C LYS A 23 2.43 30.41 -7.00
N GLU A 24 3.60 30.95 -7.37
CA GLU A 24 3.91 32.37 -7.19
C GLU A 24 3.02 33.26 -8.05
N GLU A 25 2.73 32.87 -9.29
CA GLU A 25 1.82 33.59 -10.19
C GLU A 25 0.38 33.62 -9.65
N ILE A 26 -0.12 32.49 -9.13
CA ILE A 26 -1.43 32.43 -8.46
C ILE A 26 -1.44 33.31 -7.20
N ALA A 27 -0.38 33.29 -6.38
CA ALA A 27 -0.30 34.07 -5.15
C ALA A 27 -0.27 35.58 -5.43
N GLN A 28 0.51 36.01 -6.43
CA GLN A 28 0.59 37.42 -6.83
C GLN A 28 -0.72 37.92 -7.44
N ALA A 29 -1.42 37.10 -8.21
CA ALA A 29 -2.71 37.50 -8.78
C ALA A 29 -3.82 37.55 -7.73
N ASN A 30 -3.83 36.63 -6.78
CA ASN A 30 -4.75 36.69 -5.64
C ASN A 30 -4.52 37.97 -4.80
N ALA A 31 -3.26 38.35 -4.58
CA ALA A 31 -2.92 39.60 -3.89
C ALA A 31 -3.37 40.85 -4.66
N LYS A 32 -3.48 40.77 -5.99
CA LYS A 32 -3.94 41.86 -6.88
C LYS A 32 -5.44 41.79 -7.21
N GLY A 33 -6.17 40.83 -6.65
CA GLY A 33 -7.60 40.64 -6.96
C GLY A 33 -7.88 40.20 -8.40
N GLN A 34 -6.90 39.61 -9.08
CA GLN A 34 -7.00 39.21 -10.49
C GLN A 34 -7.24 37.71 -10.63
N THR A 35 -8.07 37.34 -11.60
CA THR A 35 -8.33 35.93 -11.95
C THR A 35 -7.22 35.39 -12.84
N VAL A 36 -6.66 34.22 -12.51
CA VAL A 36 -5.60 33.55 -13.29
C VAL A 36 -6.07 32.20 -13.80
N GLU A 37 -5.85 31.97 -15.09
CA GLU A 37 -6.06 30.67 -15.74
C GLU A 37 -4.72 29.92 -15.86
N VAL A 38 -4.58 28.81 -15.12
CA VAL A 38 -3.41 27.95 -15.20
C VAL A 38 -3.71 26.76 -16.09
N ARG A 39 -2.96 26.61 -17.19
CA ARG A 39 -3.15 25.51 -18.15
C ARG A 39 -2.26 24.32 -17.80
N GLY A 40 -2.87 23.22 -17.37
CA GLY A 40 -2.21 21.96 -17.03
C GLY A 40 -2.46 20.85 -18.07
N PRO A 41 -1.74 19.72 -17.96
CA PRO A 41 -1.93 18.56 -18.84
C PRO A 41 -3.35 17.95 -18.78
N GLY A 42 -4.12 18.23 -17.73
CA GLY A 42 -5.51 17.78 -17.55
C GLY A 42 -6.59 18.82 -17.87
N GLY A 43 -6.26 19.97 -18.47
CA GLY A 43 -7.19 21.08 -18.73
C GLY A 43 -6.74 22.39 -18.10
N SER A 44 -7.55 23.45 -18.19
CA SER A 44 -7.28 24.70 -17.49
C SER A 44 -8.03 24.80 -16.15
N THR A 45 -7.35 25.39 -15.17
CA THR A 45 -7.91 25.70 -13.85
C THR A 45 -7.95 27.21 -13.67
N ILE A 46 -9.12 27.75 -13.38
CA ILE A 46 -9.32 29.18 -13.09
C ILE A 46 -9.25 29.38 -11.58
N HIS A 47 -8.39 30.30 -11.15
CA HIS A 47 -8.21 30.74 -9.77
C HIS A 47 -8.78 32.16 -9.64
N GLU A 48 -9.92 32.31 -8.98
CA GLU A 48 -10.52 33.60 -8.61
C GLU A 48 -10.14 33.98 -7.17
N PRO A 49 -9.97 35.27 -6.85
CA PRO A 49 -9.67 35.70 -5.49
C PRO A 49 -10.78 35.26 -4.52
N GLY A 50 -10.40 34.56 -3.44
CA GLY A 50 -11.32 34.13 -2.39
C GLY A 50 -12.22 32.93 -2.73
N LYS A 51 -12.05 32.28 -3.89
CA LYS A 51 -12.81 31.06 -4.25
C LYS A 51 -11.89 29.87 -4.53
N ALA A 52 -12.42 28.68 -4.28
CA ALA A 52 -11.74 27.43 -4.62
C ALA A 52 -11.56 27.31 -6.15
N PRO A 53 -10.43 26.78 -6.64
CA PRO A 53 -10.14 26.71 -8.07
C PRO A 53 -11.12 25.82 -8.81
N ARG A 54 -11.57 26.29 -9.98
CA ARG A 54 -12.53 25.58 -10.82
C ARG A 54 -11.86 25.02 -12.08
N LYS A 55 -12.04 23.72 -12.34
CA LYS A 55 -11.58 23.08 -13.59
C LYS A 55 -12.53 23.43 -14.73
N VAL A 56 -11.96 23.89 -15.84
CA VAL A 56 -12.68 24.08 -17.10
C VAL A 56 -12.30 22.95 -18.05
N ALA A 57 -13.31 22.17 -18.47
CA ALA A 57 -13.11 21.12 -19.44
C ALA A 57 -12.75 21.71 -20.81
N ARG A 58 -11.75 21.11 -21.47
CA ARG A 58 -11.29 21.53 -22.79
C ARG A 58 -12.44 21.41 -23.79
N LYS A 59 -12.91 22.54 -24.36
CA LYS A 59 -13.78 22.50 -25.54
C LYS A 59 -12.99 21.84 -26.69
N ALA A 60 -13.54 20.76 -27.24
CA ALA A 60 -13.00 20.15 -28.45
C ALA A 60 -13.07 21.17 -29.60
N PRO A 61 -12.00 21.33 -30.42
CA PRO A 61 -12.07 22.17 -31.60
C PRO A 61 -13.09 21.59 -32.58
N ALA A 62 -14.05 22.42 -32.96
CA ALA A 62 -14.99 22.17 -34.03
C ALA A 62 -14.26 22.35 -35.36
N ASP A 63 -13.78 21.25 -35.94
CA ASP A 63 -13.63 21.10 -37.39
C ASP A 63 -13.26 19.65 -37.72
N LYS A 64 -14.26 18.84 -38.08
CA LYS A 64 -14.22 17.78 -39.10
C LYS A 64 -15.63 17.13 -39.27
N PRO A 65 -15.98 16.69 -40.49
CA PRO A 65 -17.37 16.55 -40.93
C PRO A 65 -18.05 15.24 -40.51
N GLN A 66 -19.38 15.32 -40.46
CA GLN A 66 -20.35 14.32 -39.96
C GLN A 66 -20.35 13.00 -40.74
N ALA A 67 -20.39 11.88 -40.00
CA ALA A 67 -20.97 10.62 -40.47
C ALA A 67 -22.11 10.22 -39.52
N LYS A 68 -23.29 10.00 -40.12
CA LYS A 68 -24.60 9.80 -39.49
C LYS A 68 -24.73 8.40 -38.87
N GLY A 69 -25.47 8.30 -37.77
CA GLY A 69 -26.12 7.06 -37.35
C GLY A 69 -26.15 6.80 -35.84
N ALA A 70 -27.08 7.42 -35.12
CA ALA A 70 -27.58 6.90 -33.84
C ALA A 70 -28.93 6.19 -34.10
N PRO A 71 -29.39 5.30 -33.21
CA PRO A 71 -30.24 5.84 -32.15
C PRO A 71 -30.14 5.18 -30.76
N ALA A 72 -30.35 6.07 -29.78
CA ALA A 72 -31.18 5.97 -28.58
C ALA A 72 -30.86 4.98 -27.43
N ALA A 73 -30.72 5.62 -26.26
CA ALA A 73 -30.54 5.05 -24.93
C ALA A 73 -31.79 4.34 -24.38
N LYS A 74 -31.57 3.29 -23.55
CA LYS A 74 -32.54 2.77 -22.58
C LYS A 74 -31.90 2.69 -21.18
N LYS A 75 -32.70 3.11 -20.18
CA LYS A 75 -32.41 3.24 -18.74
C LYS A 75 -32.15 1.88 -18.05
N PRO A 76 -31.47 1.83 -16.87
CA PRO A 76 -31.28 0.60 -16.12
C PRO A 76 -32.48 0.27 -15.22
N ALA A 77 -32.96 -0.98 -15.26
CA ALA A 77 -34.00 -1.51 -14.37
C ALA A 77 -33.40 -2.41 -13.28
N ARG A 78 -34.04 -2.39 -12.11
CA ARG A 78 -33.68 -3.03 -10.84
C ARG A 78 -33.91 -4.55 -10.81
N LYS A 79 -33.12 -5.21 -9.93
CA LYS A 79 -33.32 -6.43 -9.12
C LYS A 79 -34.28 -7.53 -9.61
N ALA A 80 -33.77 -8.76 -9.72
CA ALA A 80 -34.50 -9.98 -9.36
C ALA A 80 -33.55 -11.13 -8.99
N ASP A 81 -33.71 -11.56 -7.75
CA ASP A 81 -33.63 -12.87 -7.10
C ASP A 81 -32.79 -14.05 -7.63
N LYS A 82 -32.18 -14.67 -6.62
CA LYS A 82 -31.36 -15.86 -6.56
C LYS A 82 -32.28 -17.09 -6.47
N ALA A 83 -32.21 -17.99 -7.44
CA ALA A 83 -32.79 -19.34 -7.35
C ALA A 83 -31.70 -20.41 -7.59
N PRO A 84 -31.55 -21.43 -6.73
CA PRO A 84 -30.56 -22.48 -6.89
C PRO A 84 -31.08 -23.61 -7.79
N SER A 85 -30.32 -23.95 -8.83
CA SER A 85 -30.56 -25.12 -9.68
C SER A 85 -30.01 -26.40 -9.01
N ASN A 86 -30.90 -27.19 -8.41
CA ASN A 86 -30.65 -28.60 -8.08
C ASN A 86 -31.18 -29.46 -9.23
N GLY A 87 -30.29 -29.94 -10.09
CA GLY A 87 -30.57 -30.85 -11.20
C GLY A 87 -29.90 -32.20 -10.98
N LYS A 88 -30.67 -33.14 -10.45
CA LYS A 88 -30.36 -34.56 -10.28
C LYS A 88 -30.46 -35.22 -11.67
N VAL A 89 -29.40 -35.85 -12.18
CA VAL A 89 -29.46 -36.69 -13.39
C VAL A 89 -29.03 -38.10 -13.03
N ALA A 90 -29.96 -39.03 -13.17
CA ALA A 90 -29.79 -40.45 -12.97
C ALA A 90 -29.14 -41.09 -14.21
N ALA A 91 -28.60 -42.28 -13.96
CA ALA A 91 -27.90 -43.16 -14.88
C ALA A 91 -28.67 -43.50 -16.15
N ASP A 92 -27.96 -43.66 -17.26
CA ASP A 92 -28.24 -44.74 -18.19
C ASP A 92 -26.98 -45.17 -18.95
N GLY A 93 -26.78 -46.47 -19.02
CA GLY A 93 -25.56 -47.11 -19.49
C GLY A 93 -25.49 -47.25 -21.01
N LYS A 94 -24.27 -47.20 -21.52
CA LYS A 94 -23.88 -47.88 -22.76
C LYS A 94 -22.44 -48.40 -22.63
N LEU A 95 -22.36 -49.71 -22.41
CA LEU A 95 -21.16 -50.52 -22.51
C LEU A 95 -20.66 -50.54 -23.96
N LEU A 96 -19.37 -50.30 -24.16
CA LEU A 96 -18.62 -50.65 -25.36
C LEU A 96 -17.35 -51.41 -24.94
N PRO A 97 -16.84 -52.34 -25.77
CA PRO A 97 -16.15 -53.53 -25.31
C PRO A 97 -14.66 -53.34 -25.01
N LYS A 98 -14.20 -54.20 -24.10
CA LYS A 98 -12.86 -54.35 -23.53
C LYS A 98 -11.82 -54.81 -24.56
N ALA A 99 -10.68 -54.11 -24.61
CA ALA A 99 -9.42 -54.57 -25.21
C ALA A 99 -8.40 -54.89 -24.09
N PRO A 100 -7.42 -55.79 -24.32
CA PRO A 100 -6.89 -56.67 -23.27
C PRO A 100 -5.76 -56.07 -22.43
N ASP A 101 -5.92 -56.27 -21.12
CA ASP A 101 -4.93 -56.50 -20.05
C ASP A 101 -3.50 -55.98 -20.25
N THR A 102 -3.31 -54.69 -19.95
CA THR A 102 -2.00 -54.13 -19.60
C THR A 102 -1.81 -54.19 -18.09
N VAL A 103 -0.81 -54.98 -17.69
CA VAL A 103 -0.19 -55.16 -16.37
C VAL A 103 -0.50 -54.05 -15.35
N ALA A 104 -1.19 -54.44 -14.26
CA ALA A 104 -1.51 -53.59 -13.13
C ALA A 104 -0.25 -53.23 -12.32
N THR A 105 0.28 -52.04 -12.58
CA THR A 105 1.11 -51.30 -11.61
C THR A 105 0.20 -50.85 -10.46
N PRO A 106 0.59 -51.01 -9.17
CA PRO A 106 -0.26 -50.60 -8.06
C PRO A 106 -0.61 -49.12 -8.16
N GLU A 107 -1.90 -48.85 -8.26
CA GLU A 107 -2.48 -47.52 -8.41
C GLU A 107 -2.26 -46.74 -7.10
N VAL A 108 -1.18 -45.95 -7.05
CA VAL A 108 -0.96 -44.96 -5.99
C VAL A 108 -2.13 -43.99 -6.05
N LYS A 109 -3.03 -44.08 -5.07
CA LYS A 109 -4.10 -43.10 -4.86
C LYS A 109 -3.47 -41.71 -4.90
N ARG A 110 -3.74 -40.94 -5.95
CA ARG A 110 -3.26 -39.57 -6.06
C ARG A 110 -3.83 -38.82 -4.85
N PRO A 111 -2.99 -38.19 -4.00
CA PRO A 111 -3.51 -37.39 -2.90
C PRO A 111 -4.39 -36.31 -3.51
N VAL A 112 -5.66 -36.29 -3.11
CA VAL A 112 -6.64 -35.31 -3.58
C VAL A 112 -6.30 -34.00 -2.87
N GLY A 113 -5.62 -33.09 -3.54
CA GLY A 113 -5.20 -31.79 -2.99
C GLY A 113 -3.88 -31.30 -3.57
N ARG A 114 -3.63 -29.99 -3.45
CA ARG A 114 -2.33 -29.38 -3.78
C ARG A 114 -1.24 -30.05 -2.93
N PRO A 115 -0.07 -30.41 -3.48
CA PRO A 115 1.01 -31.04 -2.72
C PRO A 115 1.48 -30.12 -1.59
N SER A 116 1.04 -30.38 -0.36
CA SER A 116 1.39 -29.60 0.85
C SER A 116 2.31 -30.37 1.80
N VAL A 117 2.89 -31.47 1.32
CA VAL A 117 3.75 -32.34 2.12
C VAL A 117 5.14 -31.71 2.25
N TYR A 118 5.52 -31.41 3.49
CA TYR A 118 6.85 -30.93 3.84
C TYR A 118 7.92 -31.96 3.48
N ARG A 119 9.03 -31.49 2.92
CA ARG A 119 10.25 -32.27 2.69
C ARG A 119 11.44 -31.52 3.27
N PRO A 120 12.37 -32.21 3.97
CA PRO A 120 13.54 -31.56 4.57
C PRO A 120 14.46 -30.90 3.52
N GLU A 121 14.51 -31.44 2.30
CA GLU A 121 15.26 -30.88 1.16
C GLU A 121 14.86 -29.43 0.84
N PHE A 122 13.62 -29.03 1.18
CA PHE A 122 13.17 -27.67 0.96
C PHE A 122 13.89 -26.64 1.84
N CYS A 123 14.51 -27.05 2.95
CA CYS A 123 15.32 -26.14 3.79
C CYS A 123 16.55 -25.65 3.03
N ASP A 124 17.31 -26.58 2.46
CA ASP A 124 18.52 -26.27 1.70
C ASP A 124 18.18 -25.56 0.40
N ALA A 125 17.11 -25.99 -0.29
CA ALA A 125 16.63 -25.34 -1.50
C ALA A 125 16.21 -23.89 -1.24
N LEU A 126 15.55 -23.61 -0.10
CA LEU A 126 15.16 -22.26 0.30
C LEU A 126 16.39 -21.37 0.52
N ILE A 127 17.38 -21.85 1.26
CA ILE A 127 18.61 -21.08 1.50
C ILE A 127 19.38 -20.84 0.18
N ALA A 128 19.48 -21.86 -0.67
CA ALA A 128 20.14 -21.75 -1.97
C ALA A 128 19.43 -20.76 -2.89
N PHE A 129 18.09 -20.74 -2.89
CA PHE A 129 17.30 -19.82 -3.70
C PHE A 129 17.50 -18.34 -3.31
N PHE A 130 17.72 -18.07 -2.03
CA PHE A 130 17.98 -16.70 -1.55
C PHE A 130 19.47 -16.33 -1.53
N ARG A 131 20.38 -17.29 -1.71
CA ARG A 131 21.83 -17.05 -1.82
C ARG A 131 22.22 -16.75 -3.27
N ILE A 132 21.73 -15.63 -3.78
CA ILE A 132 22.05 -15.11 -5.12
C ILE A 132 22.71 -13.74 -4.92
N GLU A 133 23.66 -13.36 -5.78
CA GLU A 133 24.25 -12.02 -5.75
C GLU A 133 23.30 -10.97 -6.36
N VAL A 134 23.48 -9.69 -6.06
CA VAL A 134 22.65 -8.62 -6.62
C VAL A 134 22.88 -8.45 -8.12
N GLU A 135 24.14 -8.46 -8.56
CA GLU A 135 24.53 -8.24 -9.96
C GLU A 135 25.22 -9.48 -10.50
N ARG A 136 25.06 -9.76 -11.79
CA ARG A 136 25.89 -10.72 -12.54
C ARG A 136 26.56 -10.01 -13.70
N THR A 137 27.78 -10.42 -14.05
CA THR A 137 28.48 -9.87 -15.22
C THR A 137 28.15 -10.74 -16.43
N GLU A 138 27.54 -10.16 -17.46
CA GLU A 138 27.26 -10.84 -18.72
C GLU A 138 28.02 -10.15 -19.86
N ALA A 139 28.67 -10.96 -20.70
CA ALA A 139 29.31 -10.50 -21.92
C ALA A 139 28.23 -10.23 -22.97
N VAL A 140 27.90 -8.95 -23.18
CA VAL A 140 26.92 -8.54 -24.19
C VAL A 140 27.66 -8.09 -25.44
N VAL A 141 27.29 -8.65 -26.58
CA VAL A 141 27.82 -8.26 -27.88
C VAL A 141 27.09 -6.99 -28.32
N VAL A 142 27.76 -5.84 -28.19
CA VAL A 142 27.24 -4.54 -28.59
C VAL A 142 27.78 -4.19 -29.99
N PRO A 143 26.94 -3.77 -30.94
CA PRO A 143 27.41 -3.29 -32.24
C PRO A 143 28.19 -1.98 -32.04
N ASP A 144 29.43 -1.93 -32.54
CA ASP A 144 30.30 -0.76 -32.40
C ASP A 144 29.90 0.28 -33.45
N PRO A 145 29.43 1.48 -33.07
CA PRO A 145 29.03 2.51 -34.04
C PRO A 145 30.22 3.09 -34.81
N SER A 146 31.47 2.76 -34.44
CA SER A 146 32.69 3.28 -35.06
C SER A 146 33.31 2.33 -36.11
N SER A 147 32.80 1.11 -36.24
CA SER A 147 33.28 0.11 -37.20
C SER A 147 32.09 -0.37 -38.04
N GLU A 148 32.22 -0.28 -39.36
CA GLU A 148 31.27 -0.78 -40.35
C GLU A 148 31.03 -2.30 -40.11
N GLY A 149 30.04 -2.65 -39.28
CA GLY A 149 29.69 -4.03 -38.95
C GLY A 149 30.52 -4.71 -37.85
N GLY A 150 31.40 -4.00 -37.15
CA GLY A 150 32.18 -4.56 -36.05
C GLY A 150 31.33 -4.77 -34.79
N THR A 151 31.40 -5.96 -34.19
CA THR A 151 30.82 -6.22 -32.87
C THR A 151 31.90 -6.15 -31.79
N LYS A 152 31.64 -5.43 -30.70
CA LYS A 152 32.48 -5.46 -29.50
C LYS A 152 31.76 -6.23 -28.40
N THR A 153 32.50 -7.09 -27.72
CA THR A 153 32.01 -7.75 -26.52
C THR A 153 32.28 -6.82 -25.34
N GLU A 154 31.22 -6.27 -24.75
CA GLU A 154 31.31 -5.44 -23.55
C GLU A 154 30.80 -6.23 -22.34
N MET A 155 31.52 -6.16 -21.23
CA MET A 155 31.09 -6.76 -19.97
C MET A 155 30.08 -5.82 -19.31
N VAL A 156 28.80 -6.18 -19.36
CA VAL A 156 27.72 -5.38 -18.76
C VAL A 156 27.28 -6.04 -17.46
N LYS A 157 27.18 -5.24 -16.40
CA LYS A 157 26.58 -5.66 -15.13
C LYS A 157 25.06 -5.69 -15.28
N VAL A 158 24.48 -6.88 -15.14
CA VAL A 158 23.05 -7.12 -15.24
C VAL A 158 22.51 -7.44 -13.85
N LEU A 159 21.37 -6.83 -13.51
CA LEU A 159 20.72 -7.03 -12.23
C LEU A 159 20.08 -8.44 -12.17
N ASN A 160 20.36 -9.18 -11.11
CA ASN A 160 19.67 -10.46 -10.86
C ASN A 160 18.23 -10.22 -10.42
N THR A 161 17.37 -11.20 -10.70
CA THR A 161 15.99 -11.13 -10.26
C THR A 161 15.92 -11.27 -8.74
N PHE A 162 15.25 -10.33 -8.08
CA PHE A 162 15.10 -10.34 -6.62
C PHE A 162 14.34 -11.59 -6.16
N PRO A 163 14.89 -12.41 -5.25
CA PRO A 163 14.22 -13.60 -4.75
C PRO A 163 13.08 -13.21 -3.80
N THR A 164 11.92 -13.84 -4.00
CA THR A 164 10.75 -13.67 -3.11
C THR A 164 10.22 -15.02 -2.66
N LEU A 165 9.59 -15.04 -1.48
CA LEU A 165 9.01 -16.27 -0.93
C LEU A 165 7.90 -16.81 -1.82
N GLU A 166 7.16 -15.93 -2.49
CA GLU A 166 6.13 -16.29 -3.46
C GLU A 166 6.70 -17.02 -4.66
N ARG A 167 7.86 -16.58 -5.19
CA ARG A 167 8.53 -17.24 -6.32
C ARG A 167 9.16 -18.57 -5.92
N PHE A 168 9.68 -18.66 -4.71
CA PHE A 168 10.14 -19.94 -4.17
C PHE A 168 8.97 -20.91 -3.95
N ALA A 169 7.83 -20.43 -3.44
CA ALA A 169 6.65 -21.26 -3.29
C ALA A 169 6.18 -21.82 -4.64
N ASP A 170 6.15 -20.97 -5.66
CA ASP A 170 5.82 -21.34 -7.04
C ASP A 170 6.79 -22.39 -7.62
N SER A 171 8.10 -22.28 -7.33
CA SER A 171 9.10 -23.24 -7.85
C SER A 171 8.96 -24.65 -7.27
N ILE A 172 8.36 -24.80 -6.08
CA ILE A 172 8.07 -26.11 -5.47
C ILE A 172 6.57 -26.47 -5.52
N ASP A 173 5.76 -25.72 -6.28
CA ASP A 173 4.31 -25.87 -6.43
C ASP A 173 3.49 -25.82 -5.13
N VAL A 174 3.95 -25.03 -4.16
CA VAL A 174 3.21 -24.75 -2.91
C VAL A 174 2.73 -23.31 -2.85
N THR A 175 1.86 -23.01 -1.89
CA THR A 175 1.45 -21.62 -1.64
C THR A 175 2.37 -20.95 -0.62
N ARG A 176 2.44 -19.62 -0.65
CA ARG A 176 3.14 -18.85 0.38
C ARG A 176 2.65 -19.18 1.79
N GLN A 177 1.35 -19.43 1.95
CA GLN A 177 0.77 -19.81 3.24
C GLN A 177 1.35 -21.13 3.75
N THR A 178 1.53 -22.11 2.86
CA THR A 178 2.14 -23.40 3.21
C THR A 178 3.55 -23.25 3.76
N LEU A 179 4.37 -22.37 3.18
CA LEU A 179 5.71 -22.06 3.71
C LEU A 179 5.61 -21.43 5.10
N TYR A 180 4.68 -20.49 5.30
CA TYR A 180 4.46 -19.86 6.59
C TYR A 180 4.05 -20.88 7.65
N ASP A 181 3.13 -21.78 7.30
CA ASP A 181 2.65 -22.84 8.19
C ASP A 181 3.79 -23.80 8.55
N TRP A 182 4.63 -24.20 7.61
CA TRP A 182 5.80 -25.04 7.91
C TRP A 182 6.78 -24.36 8.88
N ALA A 183 6.95 -23.04 8.79
CA ALA A 183 7.87 -22.31 9.65
C ALA A 183 7.33 -22.01 11.07
N HIS A 184 6.01 -21.96 11.25
CA HIS A 184 5.37 -21.50 12.50
C HIS A 184 4.41 -22.50 13.14
N ALA A 185 4.05 -23.60 12.46
CA ALA A 185 3.17 -24.60 13.04
C ALA A 185 3.78 -25.17 14.32
N THR A 186 3.00 -25.16 15.39
CA THR A 186 3.35 -25.77 16.67
C THR A 186 2.59 -27.07 16.87
N VAL A 187 3.16 -27.96 17.68
CA VAL A 187 2.53 -29.17 18.17
C VAL A 187 2.50 -29.07 19.69
N ASP A 188 1.33 -29.33 20.27
CA ASP A 188 1.17 -29.34 21.72
C ASP A 188 1.83 -30.60 22.28
N THR A 189 2.98 -30.41 22.92
CA THR A 189 3.70 -31.46 23.65
C THR A 189 3.41 -31.31 25.14
N PRO A 190 3.54 -32.39 25.95
CA PRO A 190 3.35 -32.33 27.40
C PRO A 190 4.23 -31.26 28.07
N ASP A 191 5.40 -30.99 27.50
CA ASP A 191 6.38 -30.01 27.98
C ASP A 191 6.14 -28.58 27.44
N GLY A 192 5.05 -28.36 26.71
CA GLY A 192 4.68 -27.08 26.08
C GLY A 192 4.62 -27.14 24.55
N PRO A 193 4.17 -26.06 23.88
CA PRO A 193 4.08 -26.02 22.42
C PRO A 193 5.48 -25.97 21.79
N THR A 194 5.79 -26.96 20.94
CA THR A 194 7.06 -27.04 20.19
C THR A 194 6.83 -26.84 18.70
N LEU A 195 7.82 -26.32 17.97
CA LEU A 195 7.70 -26.15 16.52
C LEU A 195 7.67 -27.50 15.81
N ARG A 196 6.74 -27.67 14.88
CA ARG A 196 6.59 -28.89 14.08
C ARG A 196 7.83 -29.17 13.20
N HIS A 197 8.42 -28.11 12.64
CA HIS A 197 9.59 -28.18 11.76
C HIS A 197 10.62 -27.11 12.15
N PRO A 198 11.44 -27.33 13.20
CA PRO A 198 12.39 -26.34 13.68
C PRO A 198 13.47 -25.99 12.64
N GLU A 199 13.95 -26.97 11.89
CA GLU A 199 14.92 -26.77 10.80
C GLU A 199 14.39 -25.82 9.71
N PHE A 200 13.12 -25.98 9.34
CA PHE A 200 12.49 -25.12 8.35
C PHE A 200 12.26 -23.71 8.90
N SER A 201 11.91 -23.59 10.19
CA SER A 201 11.80 -22.29 10.86
C SER A 201 13.12 -21.52 10.81
N TYR A 202 14.24 -22.20 11.08
CA TYR A 202 15.58 -21.64 10.95
C TYR A 202 15.91 -21.24 9.50
N ALA A 203 15.69 -22.13 8.53
CA ALA A 203 15.91 -21.84 7.12
C ALA A 203 15.07 -20.66 6.63
N TYR A 204 13.83 -20.54 7.09
CA TYR A 204 12.91 -19.46 6.77
C TYR A 204 13.41 -18.11 7.33
N ALA A 205 13.84 -18.07 8.59
CA ALA A 205 14.47 -16.89 9.18
C ALA A 205 15.74 -16.50 8.41
N ARG A 206 16.59 -17.48 8.09
CA ARG A 206 17.82 -17.25 7.33
C ARG A 206 17.55 -16.72 5.92
N ALA A 207 16.52 -17.21 5.24
CA ALA A 207 16.11 -16.71 3.94
C ALA A 207 15.64 -15.25 3.99
N ARG A 208 14.94 -14.86 5.07
CA ARG A 208 14.52 -13.46 5.30
C ARG A 208 15.73 -12.55 5.55
N ASP A 209 16.74 -13.02 6.28
CA ASP A 209 17.99 -12.28 6.48
C ASP A 209 18.75 -12.09 5.15
N LEU A 210 18.82 -13.13 4.31
CA LEU A 210 19.43 -13.04 2.99
C LEU A 210 18.67 -12.08 2.07
N GLN A 211 17.34 -12.13 2.10
CA GLN A 211 16.49 -11.18 1.38
C GLN A 211 16.74 -9.73 1.84
N ALA A 212 16.93 -9.52 3.14
CA ALA A 212 17.26 -8.23 3.72
C ALA A 212 18.63 -7.72 3.25
N ALA A 213 19.64 -8.58 3.30
CA ALA A 213 20.99 -8.26 2.82
C ALA A 213 20.98 -7.87 1.34
N LEU A 214 20.28 -8.63 0.49
CA LEU A 214 20.17 -8.30 -0.94
C LEU A 214 19.51 -6.95 -1.19
N LEU A 215 18.45 -6.64 -0.45
CA LEU A 215 17.77 -5.36 -0.58
C LEU A 215 18.67 -4.18 -0.16
N GLN A 216 19.48 -4.36 0.88
CA GLN A 216 20.46 -3.38 1.32
C GLN A 216 21.59 -3.21 0.30
N GLU A 217 22.20 -4.30 -0.15
CA GLU A 217 23.28 -4.29 -1.14
C GLU A 217 22.82 -3.67 -2.46
N GLY A 218 21.66 -4.07 -2.99
CA GLY A 218 21.12 -3.48 -4.21
C GLY A 218 20.63 -2.04 -4.04
N GLY A 219 20.22 -1.65 -2.84
CA GLY A 219 19.94 -0.26 -2.50
C GLY A 219 21.22 0.59 -2.49
N MET A 220 22.31 0.08 -1.91
CA MET A 220 23.62 0.75 -1.85
C MET A 220 24.31 0.82 -3.22
N ALA A 221 24.17 -0.21 -4.05
CA ALA A 221 24.69 -0.23 -5.42
C ALA A 221 23.92 0.70 -6.37
N GLY A 222 22.77 1.25 -5.95
CA GLY A 222 21.88 2.02 -6.82
C GLY A 222 21.16 1.16 -7.87
N ALA A 223 21.21 -0.16 -7.71
CA ALA A 223 20.56 -1.15 -8.57
C ALA A 223 19.03 -1.17 -8.40
N TYR A 224 18.55 -0.83 -7.19
CA TYR A 224 17.13 -0.68 -6.90
C TYR A 224 16.73 0.79 -6.79
N GLU A 225 15.50 1.09 -7.21
CA GLU A 225 14.96 2.43 -7.05
C GLU A 225 14.82 2.78 -5.56
N SER A 226 15.42 3.89 -5.14
CA SER A 226 15.60 4.25 -3.73
C SER A 226 14.28 4.29 -2.93
N ARG A 227 13.20 4.78 -3.56
CA ARG A 227 11.87 4.82 -2.93
C ARG A 227 11.29 3.43 -2.73
N PHE A 228 11.46 2.54 -3.71
CA PHE A 228 11.01 1.16 -3.58
C PHE A 228 11.81 0.44 -2.51
N ALA A 229 13.14 0.57 -2.51
CA ALA A 229 14.00 -0.02 -1.49
C ALA A 229 13.60 0.44 -0.08
N THR A 230 13.37 1.75 0.13
CA THR A 230 12.94 2.29 1.43
C THR A 230 11.59 1.73 1.90
N LEU A 231 10.61 1.56 0.99
CA LEU A 231 9.32 0.97 1.35
C LEU A 231 9.44 -0.53 1.60
N ALA A 232 10.26 -1.22 0.83
CA ALA A 232 10.50 -2.64 0.97
C ALA A 232 11.26 -2.96 2.27
N THR A 233 12.27 -2.17 2.67
CA THR A 233 12.99 -2.39 3.94
C THR A 233 12.06 -2.22 5.15
N LYS A 234 11.13 -1.26 5.10
CA LYS A 234 10.11 -1.07 6.15
C LYS A 234 9.13 -2.24 6.25
N ASN A 235 8.61 -2.69 5.11
CA ASN A 235 7.54 -3.69 5.08
C ASN A 235 8.04 -5.13 5.20
N LEU A 236 9.22 -5.45 4.64
CA LEU A 236 9.76 -6.80 4.63
C LEU A 236 10.71 -7.05 5.80
N ILE A 237 11.62 -6.11 6.10
CA ILE A 237 12.66 -6.27 7.12
C ILE A 237 12.20 -5.69 8.48
N GLY A 238 11.24 -4.75 8.46
CA GLY A 238 10.74 -4.11 9.68
C GLY A 238 11.58 -2.92 10.14
N TRP A 239 12.37 -2.32 9.24
CA TRP A 239 13.09 -1.08 9.55
C TRP A 239 12.09 0.03 9.87
N ARG A 240 12.41 0.85 10.86
CA ARG A 240 11.60 2.02 11.23
C ARG A 240 12.43 3.27 11.07
N ASP A 241 11.79 4.32 10.58
CA ASP A 241 12.40 5.64 10.60
C ASP A 241 12.52 6.08 12.05
N GLN A 242 13.71 6.52 12.45
CA GLN A 242 13.88 7.22 13.71
C GLN A 242 13.30 8.62 13.55
N ILE A 243 12.30 8.96 14.35
CA ILE A 243 11.74 10.30 14.43
C ILE A 243 12.20 10.88 15.76
N GLU A 244 13.23 11.72 15.73
CA GLU A 244 13.59 12.55 16.87
C GLU A 244 12.51 13.64 17.04
N GLN A 245 11.53 13.38 17.90
CA GLN A 245 10.59 14.41 18.33
C GLN A 245 11.24 15.23 19.43
N VAL A 246 11.76 16.40 19.08
CA VAL A 246 12.03 17.46 20.05
C VAL A 246 10.68 18.02 20.47
N VAL A 247 10.12 17.47 21.56
CA VAL A 247 8.92 18.04 22.17
C VAL A 247 9.38 19.16 23.08
N ASP A 248 9.45 20.37 22.54
CA ASP A 248 9.55 21.59 23.35
C ASP A 248 8.22 21.79 24.07
N GLN A 249 8.02 21.04 25.16
CA GLN A 249 6.95 21.35 26.10
C GLN A 249 7.36 22.62 26.83
N THR A 250 6.89 23.76 26.35
CA THR A 250 6.82 24.96 27.16
C THR A 250 5.90 24.64 28.33
N ILE A 251 6.48 24.20 29.45
CA ILE A 251 5.78 24.14 30.73
C ILE A 251 5.48 25.60 31.06
N THR A 252 4.31 26.09 30.63
CA THR A 252 3.69 27.23 31.30
C THR A 252 3.42 26.73 32.70
N ALA A 253 4.35 27.00 33.61
CA ALA A 253 4.17 26.81 35.04
C ALA A 253 2.88 27.55 35.39
N VAL A 254 1.79 26.80 35.53
CA VAL A 254 0.53 27.35 35.98
C VAL A 254 0.82 27.82 37.40
N ASN A 255 0.82 29.14 37.59
CA ASN A 255 1.05 29.71 38.91
C ASN A 255 -0.05 29.20 39.85
N THR A 256 0.31 28.96 41.12
CA THR A 256 -0.64 28.47 42.13
C THR A 256 -1.89 29.35 42.22
N THR A 257 -1.75 30.64 41.94
CA THR A 257 -2.83 31.62 41.88
C THR A 257 -3.89 31.31 40.82
N ASP A 258 -3.48 30.81 39.66
CA ASP A 258 -4.41 30.46 38.57
C ASP A 258 -5.16 29.17 38.90
N LEU A 259 -4.49 28.23 39.59
CA LEU A 259 -5.10 27.02 40.09
C LEU A 259 -6.17 27.33 41.15
N ASP A 260 -5.84 28.19 42.12
CA ASP A 260 -6.75 28.59 43.19
C ASP A 260 -7.97 29.32 42.61
N ALA A 261 -7.78 30.18 41.60
CA ALA A 261 -8.88 30.85 40.90
C ALA A 261 -9.80 29.88 40.13
N ILE A 262 -9.25 28.78 39.61
CA ILE A 262 -10.05 27.72 38.96
C ILE A 262 -10.86 26.95 40.01
N TYR A 263 -10.27 26.63 41.16
CA TYR A 263 -10.95 25.91 42.23
C TYR A 263 -12.09 26.71 42.86
N GLU A 264 -11.88 28.00 43.13
CA GLU A 264 -12.93 28.85 43.70
C GLU A 264 -14.10 29.02 42.71
N LYS A 265 -13.83 29.21 41.41
CA LYS A 265 -14.89 29.26 40.38
C LYS A 265 -15.66 27.94 40.27
N ALA A 266 -15.01 26.80 40.45
CA ALA A 266 -15.70 25.50 40.47
C ALA A 266 -16.61 25.36 41.70
N ARG A 267 -16.14 25.85 42.86
CA ARG A 267 -16.91 25.86 44.12
C ARG A 267 -18.15 26.74 44.04
N GLU A 268 -18.01 27.94 43.47
CA GLU A 268 -19.13 28.88 43.29
C GLU A 268 -20.18 28.31 42.34
N ARG A 269 -19.77 27.71 41.22
CA ARG A 269 -20.70 27.05 40.29
C ARG A 269 -21.46 25.89 40.93
N SER A 270 -20.81 25.12 41.80
CA SER A 270 -21.47 24.04 42.54
C SER A 270 -22.53 24.59 43.49
N LYS A 271 -22.21 25.66 44.22
CA LYS A 271 -23.18 26.32 45.13
C LYS A 271 -24.37 26.90 44.37
N GLN A 272 -24.12 27.59 43.26
CA GLN A 272 -25.18 28.14 42.40
C GLN A 272 -26.09 27.02 41.87
N ALA A 273 -25.52 25.91 41.42
CA ALA A 273 -26.31 24.77 40.96
C ALA A 273 -27.17 24.14 42.07
N GLU A 274 -26.67 24.08 43.32
CA GLU A 274 -27.44 23.61 44.48
C GLU A 274 -28.58 24.56 44.84
N GLU A 275 -28.32 25.87 44.84
CA GLU A 275 -29.34 26.89 45.10
C GLU A 275 -30.42 26.90 44.03
N GLU A 276 -30.05 26.79 42.75
CA GLU A 276 -30.99 26.65 41.64
C GLU A 276 -31.79 25.35 41.73
N ALA A 277 -31.15 24.23 42.08
CA ALA A 277 -31.85 22.95 42.27
C ALA A 277 -32.84 23.03 43.44
N LYS A 278 -32.47 23.70 44.54
CA LYS A 278 -33.35 23.92 45.70
C LYS A 278 -34.50 24.87 45.38
N ALA A 279 -34.24 25.95 44.64
CA ALA A 279 -35.27 26.87 44.18
C ALA A 279 -36.26 26.18 43.23
N ARG A 280 -35.75 25.34 42.32
CA ARG A 280 -36.58 24.52 41.43
C ARG A 280 -37.41 23.47 42.18
N ALA A 281 -36.85 22.84 43.20
CA ALA A 281 -37.58 21.90 44.06
C ALA A 281 -38.66 22.61 44.90
N ALA A 282 -38.38 23.81 45.41
CA ALA A 282 -39.36 24.62 46.13
C ALA A 282 -40.51 25.08 45.21
N ALA A 283 -40.20 25.50 43.98
CA ALA A 283 -41.22 25.86 42.99
C ALA A 283 -42.11 24.66 42.60
N ALA A 284 -41.53 23.47 42.43
CA ALA A 284 -42.27 22.23 42.14
C ALA A 284 -43.13 21.74 43.34
N GLY A 285 -42.77 22.11 44.57
CA GLY A 285 -43.53 21.78 45.77
C GLY A 285 -44.79 22.64 45.99
N VAL A 286 -44.90 23.81 45.33
CA VAL A 286 -46.05 24.71 45.47
C VAL A 286 -47.15 24.39 44.44
N GLU A 287 -46.81 23.87 43.26
CA GLU A 287 -47.80 23.48 42.21
C GLU A 287 -48.61 22.22 42.55
N GLY A 288 -48.21 21.43 43.55
CA GLY A 288 -48.91 20.19 43.95
C GLY A 288 -50.12 20.36 44.88
N MET A 289 -50.40 21.58 45.36
CA MET A 289 -51.43 21.83 46.38
C MET A 289 -52.69 22.57 45.88
N GLU A 290 -52.76 23.05 44.64
CA GLU A 290 -53.92 23.80 44.12
C GLU A 290 -54.91 23.01 43.23
N ASN A 291 -54.71 21.71 42.98
CA ASN A 291 -55.65 20.89 42.19
C ASN A 291 -56.36 19.80 43.01
N GLY A 292 -56.90 20.17 44.17
CA GLY A 292 -57.64 19.26 45.04
C GLY A 292 -58.90 19.89 45.64
N GLY A 293 -59.84 20.37 44.81
CA GLY A 293 -61.10 20.86 45.36
C GLY A 293 -62.10 21.48 44.38
N VAL A 294 -62.66 20.71 43.45
CA VAL A 294 -64.04 20.93 42.96
C VAL A 294 -64.67 19.57 42.66
N GLY A 295 -65.62 19.14 43.48
CA GLY A 295 -66.33 17.88 43.29
C GLY A 295 -67.31 17.57 44.42
N ALA A 296 -68.37 18.35 44.53
CA ALA A 296 -69.67 17.97 45.11
C ALA A 296 -70.74 18.96 44.64
#